data_AF-A0A1G3JD41-F1
#
_entry.id   AF-A0A1G3JD41-F1
#
_cell.length_a   1.000
_cell.length_b   1.000
_cell.length_c   1.000
_cell.angle_alpha   90.00
_cell.angle_beta   90.00
_cell.angle_gamma   90.00
#
_symmetry.space_group_name_H-M   'P 1'
#
loop_
_entity.id
_entity.type
_entity.pdbx_description
1 polymer ?
#
loop_
_entity_poly.entity_id
_entity_poly.type
_entity_poly.pdbx_seq_one_letter_code
_entity_poly.pdbx_strand_id
1 'polypeptide(L)'
;MTSLRNVLLSLSLLTLAACGFHLRGSDLQDVRFGFKSIYLKTQGESPFVAELHRSLTKNKMEPVATAEQAELILEIVSENVGKQILSLSGSGRVREYQLSYRVSMRAYDLQQTEWLPPDDVQLNRVLSYDDELILAKEQEEAQLYKDMRADAVAQTVRRLMRAKPQPLE
;
A
#
# COMPACT_ATOMS: atom_id res chain seq x y z
N MET A 1 -21.94 -50.55 9.14
CA MET A 1 -22.40 -49.20 8.72
C MET A 1 -21.64 -48.04 9.36
N THR A 2 -21.12 -48.17 10.59
CA THR A 2 -20.32 -47.12 11.27
C THR A 2 -18.91 -46.93 10.69
N SER A 3 -18.25 -48.02 10.26
CA SER A 3 -16.90 -47.96 9.65
C SER A 3 -16.87 -47.19 8.31
N LEU A 4 -17.85 -47.41 7.43
CA LEU A 4 -17.92 -46.72 6.13
C LEU A 4 -18.15 -45.21 6.28
N ARG A 5 -18.94 -44.81 7.28
CA ARG A 5 -19.19 -43.40 7.60
C ARG A 5 -17.92 -42.70 8.10
N ASN A 6 -17.10 -43.40 8.89
CA ASN A 6 -15.84 -42.86 9.39
C ASN A 6 -14.77 -42.73 8.28
N VAL A 7 -14.76 -43.64 7.30
CA VAL A 7 -13.87 -43.57 6.12
C VAL A 7 -14.26 -42.42 5.18
N LEU A 8 -15.56 -42.20 4.98
CA LEU A 8 -16.05 -41.05 4.19
C LEU A 8 -15.72 -39.71 4.86
N LEU A 9 -15.85 -39.64 6.20
CA LEU A 9 -15.46 -38.46 6.97
C LEU A 9 -13.95 -38.20 6.89
N SER A 10 -13.10 -39.22 7.08
CA SER A 10 -11.65 -39.02 7.00
C SER A 10 -11.18 -38.60 5.60
N LEU A 11 -11.79 -39.14 4.55
CA LEU A 11 -11.46 -38.77 3.17
C LEU A 11 -11.84 -37.33 2.84
N SER A 12 -12.98 -36.83 3.34
CA SER A 12 -13.36 -35.43 3.18
C SER A 12 -12.39 -34.45 3.87
N LEU A 13 -11.87 -34.81 5.05
CA LEU A 13 -10.90 -33.98 5.78
C LEU A 13 -9.54 -33.88 5.06
N LEU A 14 -9.08 -34.95 4.39
CA LEU A 14 -7.83 -34.89 3.62
C LEU A 14 -7.96 -34.02 2.36
N THR A 15 -9.14 -34.02 1.70
CA THR A 15 -9.35 -33.18 0.52
C THR A 15 -9.35 -31.68 0.84
N LEU A 16 -9.68 -31.28 2.08
CA LEU A 16 -9.60 -29.87 2.51
C LEU A 16 -8.15 -29.40 2.72
N ALA A 17 -7.23 -30.28 3.12
CA ALA A 17 -5.81 -29.95 3.29
C ALA A 17 -4.99 -29.99 2.00
N ALA A 18 -5.55 -30.55 0.91
CA ALA A 18 -4.88 -30.70 -0.38
C ALA A 18 -4.83 -29.41 -1.23
N CYS A 19 -5.53 -28.35 -0.83
CA CYS A 19 -5.56 -27.08 -1.57
C CYS A 19 -4.24 -26.27 -1.48
N GLY A 20 -3.17 -26.81 -0.89
CA GLY A 20 -1.85 -26.17 -0.86
C GLY A 20 -1.78 -24.85 -0.09
N PHE A 21 -2.86 -24.49 0.62
CA PHE A 21 -2.94 -23.27 1.41
C PHE A 21 -2.11 -23.46 2.68
N HIS A 22 -0.84 -23.04 2.63
CA HIS A 22 -0.03 -22.93 3.83
C HIS A 22 -0.36 -21.59 4.49
N LEU A 23 -0.59 -21.59 5.80
CA LEU A 23 -0.56 -20.35 6.57
C LEU A 23 0.74 -19.64 6.21
N ARG A 24 0.67 -18.37 5.79
CA ARG A 24 1.86 -17.54 5.63
C ARG A 24 2.65 -17.71 6.92
N GLY A 25 3.80 -18.39 6.82
CA GLY A 25 4.49 -18.93 7.98
C GLY A 25 4.53 -17.89 9.09
N SER A 26 4.23 -18.30 10.31
CA SER A 26 4.32 -17.46 11.51
C SER A 26 5.78 -17.14 11.86
N ASP A 27 6.64 -17.01 10.84
CA ASP A 27 7.87 -16.27 10.95
C ASP A 27 7.51 -14.77 11.04
N LEU A 28 6.92 -14.44 12.19
CA LEU A 28 6.76 -13.08 12.69
C LEU A 28 8.13 -12.48 13.07
N GLN A 29 9.24 -13.17 12.78
CA GLN A 29 10.61 -12.74 13.07
C GLN A 29 11.33 -12.10 11.88
N ASP A 30 10.91 -12.32 10.63
CA ASP A 30 11.63 -11.80 9.47
C ASP A 30 10.80 -10.91 8.51
N VAL A 31 10.05 -9.94 9.05
CA VAL A 31 9.82 -8.68 8.30
C VAL A 31 11.17 -7.96 8.25
N ARG A 32 12.04 -8.41 7.35
CA ARG A 32 13.40 -7.88 7.17
C ARG A 32 13.39 -6.99 5.95
N PHE A 33 13.58 -5.70 6.19
CA PHE A 33 14.06 -4.82 5.13
C PHE A 33 15.45 -5.30 4.71
N GLY A 34 15.79 -5.14 3.42
CA GLY A 34 17.12 -5.45 2.90
C GLY A 34 18.22 -4.49 3.39
N PHE A 35 17.87 -3.53 4.25
CA PHE A 35 18.69 -2.44 4.78
C PHE A 35 18.36 -2.24 6.27
N LYS A 36 19.26 -1.61 7.03
CA LYS A 36 19.14 -1.45 8.49
C LYS A 36 18.58 -0.11 8.94
N SER A 37 18.77 0.95 8.16
CA SER A 37 18.29 2.29 8.47
C SER A 37 17.75 2.98 7.22
N ILE A 38 16.71 3.79 7.41
CA ILE A 38 16.05 4.52 6.33
C ILE A 38 15.90 6.00 6.69
N TYR A 39 16.15 6.89 5.74
CA TYR A 39 15.80 8.30 5.85
C TYR A 39 14.65 8.62 4.90
N LEU A 40 13.68 9.39 5.37
CA LEU A 40 12.55 9.87 4.55
C LEU A 40 12.87 11.27 4.04
N LYS A 41 13.21 11.38 2.75
CA LYS A 41 13.38 12.67 2.07
C LYS A 41 12.05 13.12 1.50
N THR A 42 11.50 14.21 2.03
CA THR A 42 10.18 14.74 1.62
C THR A 42 10.26 16.24 1.42
N GLN A 43 9.37 16.81 0.60
CA GLN A 43 9.28 18.27 0.40
C GLN A 43 8.50 18.99 1.51
N GLY A 44 7.90 18.24 2.43
CA GLY A 44 7.09 18.73 3.53
C GLY A 44 6.47 17.58 4.33
N GLU A 45 5.72 17.93 5.37
CA GLU A 45 4.95 16.97 6.14
C GLU A 45 3.58 16.79 5.49
N SER A 46 3.27 15.57 5.05
CA SER A 46 1.97 15.22 4.50
C SER A 46 1.32 14.10 5.32
N PRO A 47 -0.01 13.91 5.22
CA PRO A 47 -0.66 12.78 5.86
C PRO A 47 -0.08 11.43 5.44
N PHE A 48 0.39 11.30 4.19
CA PHE A 48 1.05 10.09 3.71
C PHE A 48 2.38 9.86 4.41
N VAL A 49 3.21 10.89 4.52
CA VAL A 49 4.52 10.81 5.19
C VAL A 49 4.34 10.42 6.66
N ALA A 50 3.40 11.05 7.37
CA ALA A 50 3.11 10.72 8.76
C ALA A 50 2.61 9.27 8.93
N GLU A 51 1.77 8.80 8.01
CA GLU A 51 1.25 7.42 8.04
C GLU A 51 2.32 6.38 7.63
N LEU A 52 3.16 6.72 6.66
CA LEU A 52 4.31 5.93 6.25
C LEU A 52 5.32 5.77 7.38
N HIS A 53 5.66 6.87 8.08
CA HIS A 53 6.52 6.82 9.25
C HIS A 53 5.95 5.86 10.31
N ARG A 54 4.68 6.01 10.69
CA ARG A 54 4.02 5.09 11.64
C ARG A 54 4.05 3.64 11.16
N SER A 55 3.84 3.42 9.87
CA SER A 55 3.87 2.08 9.27
C SER A 55 5.27 1.46 9.33
N LEU A 56 6.32 2.23 9.05
CA LEU A 56 7.71 1.79 9.16
C LEU A 56 8.07 1.46 10.62
N THR A 57 7.75 2.35 11.57
CA THR A 57 7.94 2.12 13.01
C THR A 57 7.24 0.83 13.46
N LYS A 58 5.99 0.59 13.03
CA LYS A 58 5.25 -0.64 13.32
C LYS A 58 5.94 -1.89 12.77
N ASN A 59 6.67 -1.76 11.66
CA ASN A 59 7.49 -2.82 11.07
C ASN A 59 8.93 -2.84 11.62
N LYS A 60 9.18 -2.22 12.79
CA LYS A 60 10.50 -2.16 13.47
C LYS A 60 11.58 -1.46 12.66
N MET A 61 11.20 -0.57 11.76
CA MET A 61 12.11 0.28 10.99
C MET A 61 11.86 1.73 11.39
N GLU A 62 12.69 2.25 12.28
CA GLU A 62 12.58 3.65 12.69
C GLU A 62 13.36 4.54 11.71
N PRO A 63 12.72 5.52 11.06
CA PRO A 63 13.43 6.46 10.22
C PRO A 63 14.45 7.28 11.00
N VAL A 64 15.66 7.41 10.46
CA VAL A 64 16.72 8.24 11.06
C VAL A 64 16.49 9.73 10.76
N ALA A 65 17.09 10.60 11.56
CA ALA A 65 16.89 12.04 11.46
C ALA A 65 17.63 12.70 10.28
N THR A 66 18.75 12.12 9.84
CA THR A 66 19.57 12.69 8.76
C THR A 66 19.93 11.63 7.71
N ALA A 67 20.16 12.08 6.47
CA ALA A 67 20.46 11.19 5.35
C ALA A 67 21.76 10.40 5.56
N GLU A 68 22.75 10.98 6.24
CA GLU A 68 24.08 10.38 6.45
C GLU A 68 24.05 9.18 7.40
N GLN A 69 22.98 9.05 8.19
CA GLN A 69 22.78 7.93 9.12
C GLN A 69 22.01 6.77 8.47
N ALA A 70 21.51 6.97 7.24
CA ALA A 70 20.69 6.00 6.54
C ALA A 70 21.51 5.15 5.57
N GLU A 71 21.23 3.85 5.57
CA GLU A 71 21.66 2.95 4.51
C GLU A 71 20.82 3.16 3.24
N LEU A 72 19.54 3.52 3.41
CA LEU A 72 18.63 3.81 2.31
C LEU A 72 17.92 5.16 2.49
N ILE A 73 17.90 5.98 1.43
CA ILE A 73 17.10 7.19 1.36
C ILE A 73 15.87 6.87 0.52
N LEU A 74 14.68 7.00 1.12
CA LEU A 74 13.42 7.01 0.38
C LEU A 74 13.02 8.45 0.12
N GLU A 75 13.00 8.82 -1.16
CA GLU A 75 12.55 10.12 -1.60
C GLU A 75 11.11 10.06 -2.09
N ILE A 76 10.25 10.85 -1.46
CA ILE A 76 8.87 11.06 -1.90
C ILE A 76 8.88 12.26 -2.85
N VAL A 77 8.79 11.97 -4.14
CA VAL A 77 8.90 12.96 -5.22
C VAL A 77 7.63 13.80 -5.30
N SER A 78 6.46 13.15 -5.25
CA SER A 78 5.17 13.85 -5.25
C SER A 78 4.06 13.01 -4.63
N GLU A 79 3.05 13.69 -4.09
CA GLU A 79 1.77 13.13 -3.65
C GLU A 79 0.66 13.95 -4.28
N ASN A 80 -0.22 13.30 -5.05
CA ASN A 80 -1.28 13.95 -5.79
C ASN A 80 -2.62 13.26 -5.54
N VAL A 81 -3.65 14.06 -5.35
CA VAL A 81 -5.05 13.63 -5.30
C VAL A 81 -5.79 14.23 -6.48
N GLY A 82 -6.76 13.50 -7.02
CA GLY A 82 -7.53 13.94 -8.18
C GLY A 82 -8.96 13.41 -8.13
N LYS A 83 -9.87 14.20 -8.70
CA LYS A 83 -11.28 13.89 -8.85
C LYS A 83 -11.72 14.29 -10.25
N GLN A 84 -12.35 13.37 -10.96
CA GLN A 84 -12.88 13.62 -12.30
C GLN A 84 -14.24 12.95 -12.46
N ILE A 85 -15.09 13.49 -13.33
CA ILE A 85 -16.38 12.86 -13.66
C ILE A 85 -16.10 11.56 -14.39
N LEU A 86 -16.64 10.45 -13.87
CA LEU A 86 -16.58 9.16 -14.53
C LEU A 86 -17.80 8.93 -15.42
N SER A 87 -18.99 9.31 -14.94
CA SER A 87 -20.24 9.12 -15.68
C SER A 87 -21.28 10.21 -15.41
N LEU A 88 -22.14 10.40 -16.40
CA LEU A 88 -23.29 11.31 -16.38
C LEU A 88 -24.60 10.54 -16.62
N SER A 89 -25.71 11.06 -16.12
CA SER A 89 -27.06 10.59 -16.45
C SER A 89 -27.45 11.00 -17.88
N GLY A 90 -28.55 10.44 -18.40
CA GLY A 90 -29.11 10.86 -19.69
C GLY A 90 -29.52 12.34 -19.75
N SER A 91 -29.69 13.00 -18.60
CA SER A 91 -29.95 14.44 -18.49
C SER A 91 -28.69 15.28 -18.24
N GLY A 92 -27.50 14.68 -18.31
CA GLY A 92 -26.21 15.36 -18.10
C GLY A 92 -25.82 15.60 -16.64
N ARG A 93 -26.50 14.99 -15.66
CA ARG A 93 -26.12 15.12 -14.23
C ARG A 93 -25.04 14.13 -13.85
N VAL A 94 -24.11 14.52 -12.98
CA VAL A 94 -23.05 13.61 -12.52
C VAL A 94 -23.66 12.44 -11.75
N ARG A 95 -23.21 11.22 -12.07
CA ARG A 95 -23.60 10.00 -11.35
C ARG A 95 -22.43 9.38 -10.59
N GLU A 96 -21.23 9.47 -11.15
CA GLU A 96 -20.05 8.92 -10.54
C GLU A 96 -18.85 9.83 -10.75
N TYR A 97 -18.04 9.95 -9.70
CA TYR A 97 -16.70 10.49 -9.79
C TYR A 97 -15.68 9.35 -9.73
N GLN A 98 -14.61 9.46 -10.50
CA GLN A 98 -13.38 8.72 -10.27
C GLN A 98 -12.46 9.55 -9.41
N LEU A 99 -12.18 9.06 -8.21
CA LEU A 99 -11.14 9.56 -7.32
C LEU A 99 -9.83 8.85 -7.66
N SER A 100 -8.75 9.59 -7.70
CA SER A 100 -7.40 9.09 -7.93
C SER A 100 -6.45 9.56 -6.85
N TYR A 101 -5.56 8.68 -6.41
CA TYR A 101 -4.51 8.97 -5.45
C TYR A 101 -3.19 8.43 -6.00
N ARG A 102 -2.18 9.29 -6.15
CA ARG A 102 -0.87 8.92 -6.71
C ARG A 102 0.25 9.41 -5.82
N VAL A 103 1.18 8.52 -5.50
CA VAL A 103 2.45 8.86 -4.84
C VAL A 103 3.58 8.39 -5.73
N SER A 104 4.50 9.31 -6.06
CA SER A 104 5.71 9.02 -6.82
C SER A 104 6.90 9.01 -5.87
N MET A 105 7.73 7.98 -5.98
CA MET A 105 8.85 7.77 -5.07
C MET A 105 10.02 7.07 -5.74
N ARG A 106 11.19 7.19 -5.14
CA ARG A 106 12.41 6.46 -5.50
C ARG A 106 13.20 6.15 -4.23
N ALA A 107 14.02 5.11 -4.24
CA ALA A 107 14.90 4.80 -3.13
C ALA A 107 16.32 4.50 -3.62
N TYR A 108 17.30 5.09 -2.94
CA TYR A 108 18.71 5.01 -3.31
C TYR A 108 19.60 5.09 -2.06
N ASP A 109 20.83 4.59 -2.16
CA ASP A 109 21.82 4.67 -1.08
C ASP A 109 22.68 5.96 -1.17
N LEU A 110 23.59 6.16 -0.22
CA LEU A 110 24.50 7.31 -0.22
C LEU A 110 25.45 7.35 -1.42
N GLN A 111 25.67 6.22 -2.10
CA GLN A 111 26.46 6.11 -3.33
C GLN A 111 25.63 6.41 -4.59
N GLN A 112 24.36 6.78 -4.44
CA GLN A 112 23.39 6.97 -5.53
C GLN A 112 23.06 5.68 -6.31
N THR A 113 23.33 4.50 -5.74
CA THR A 113 22.84 3.24 -6.30
C THR A 113 21.33 3.17 -6.09
N GLU A 114 20.57 2.90 -7.15
CA GLU A 114 19.12 2.77 -7.04
C GLU A 114 18.74 1.40 -6.45
N TRP A 115 17.85 1.42 -5.46
CA TRP A 115 17.25 0.21 -4.89
C TRP A 115 15.79 0.06 -5.33
N LEU A 116 15.12 1.21 -5.49
CA LEU A 116 13.82 1.35 -6.10
C LEU A 116 13.92 2.48 -7.14
N PRO A 117 13.89 2.18 -8.44
CA PRO A 117 13.85 3.21 -9.47
C PRO A 117 12.59 4.07 -9.29
N PRO A 118 12.52 5.27 -9.91
CA PRO A 118 11.33 6.10 -9.89
C PRO A 118 10.09 5.31 -10.28
N ASP A 119 9.15 5.17 -9.34
CA ASP A 119 7.97 4.34 -9.47
C ASP A 119 6.78 4.98 -8.74
N ASP A 120 5.59 4.72 -9.27
CA ASP A 120 4.35 5.30 -8.81
C ASP A 120 3.49 4.24 -8.11
N VAL A 121 2.89 4.63 -6.99
CA VAL A 121 1.71 3.94 -6.45
C VAL A 121 0.50 4.76 -6.84
N GLN A 122 -0.31 4.22 -7.75
CA GLN A 122 -1.55 4.84 -8.21
C GLN A 122 -2.75 3.99 -7.84
N LEU A 123 -3.75 4.63 -7.23
CA LEU A 123 -4.99 4.03 -6.78
C LEU A 123 -6.17 4.84 -7.31
N ASN A 124 -7.21 4.14 -7.74
CA ASN A 124 -8.46 4.76 -8.13
C ASN A 124 -9.63 4.16 -7.34
N ARG A 125 -10.63 4.97 -7.03
CA ARG A 125 -11.91 4.56 -6.43
C ARG A 125 -13.05 5.27 -7.11
N VAL A 126 -14.18 4.59 -7.26
CA VAL A 126 -15.40 5.19 -7.77
C VAL A 126 -16.22 5.69 -6.59
N LEU A 127 -16.68 6.93 -6.67
CA LEU A 127 -17.62 7.53 -5.74
C LEU A 127 -18.95 7.73 -6.47
N SER A 128 -19.99 7.03 -6.03
CA SER A 128 -21.36 7.31 -6.48
C SER A 128 -21.80 8.67 -5.94
N TYR A 129 -22.45 9.47 -6.78
CA TYR A 129 -22.82 10.84 -6.45
C TYR A 129 -24.33 11.07 -6.52
N ASP A 130 -24.82 11.82 -5.54
CA ASP A 130 -26.20 12.26 -5.43
C ASP A 130 -26.25 13.66 -4.81
N ASP A 131 -26.81 14.61 -5.55
CA ASP A 131 -26.95 16.01 -5.14
C ASP A 131 -27.83 16.16 -3.87
N GLU A 132 -28.73 15.19 -3.61
CA GLU A 132 -29.58 15.21 -2.41
C GLU A 132 -28.81 14.82 -1.14
N LEU A 133 -27.66 14.17 -1.29
CA LEU A 133 -26.86 13.61 -0.20
C LEU A 133 -25.45 14.21 -0.12
N ILE A 134 -25.26 15.47 -0.55
CA ILE A 134 -23.95 16.12 -0.68
C ILE A 134 -23.06 15.94 0.56
N LEU A 135 -23.56 16.24 1.77
CA LEU A 135 -22.78 16.12 3.00
C LEU A 135 -22.30 14.69 3.27
N ALA A 136 -23.16 13.70 3.01
CA ALA A 136 -22.79 12.29 3.16
C ALA A 136 -21.73 11.90 2.12
N LYS A 137 -21.85 12.42 0.89
CA LYS A 137 -20.89 12.18 -0.20
C LYS A 137 -19.54 12.83 0.04
N GLU A 138 -19.48 13.99 0.67
CA GLU A 138 -18.22 14.62 1.11
C GLU A 138 -17.51 13.78 2.18
N GLN A 139 -18.26 13.24 3.14
CA GLN A 139 -17.70 12.34 4.16
C GLN A 139 -17.20 11.03 3.55
N GLU A 140 -17.98 10.43 2.63
CA GLU A 140 -17.60 9.23 1.90
C GLU A 140 -16.33 9.47 1.07
N GLU A 141 -16.25 10.59 0.35
CA GLU A 141 -15.07 11.01 -0.42
C GLU A 141 -13.82 11.11 0.47
N ALA A 142 -13.92 11.81 1.60
CA ALA A 142 -12.80 11.94 2.54
C ALA A 142 -12.34 10.59 3.09
N GLN A 143 -13.28 9.69 3.37
CA GLN A 143 -12.97 8.33 3.83
C GLN A 143 -12.31 7.50 2.72
N LEU A 144 -12.78 7.59 1.47
CA LEU A 144 -12.15 6.91 0.33
C LEU A 144 -10.71 7.39 0.10
N TYR A 145 -10.42 8.69 0.22
CA TYR A 145 -9.04 9.18 0.13
C TYR A 145 -8.17 8.67 1.28
N LYS A 146 -8.71 8.62 2.50
CA LYS A 146 -7.99 8.05 3.66
C LYS A 146 -7.66 6.58 3.43
N ASP A 147 -8.60 5.80 2.91
CA ASP A 147 -8.39 4.37 2.65
C ASP A 147 -7.40 4.13 1.50
N MET A 148 -7.49 4.93 0.43
CA MET A 148 -6.49 4.90 -0.65
C MET A 148 -5.10 5.23 -0.13
N ARG A 149 -4.95 6.26 0.71
CA ARG A 149 -3.67 6.61 1.31
C ARG A 149 -3.10 5.46 2.14
N ALA A 150 -3.92 4.83 2.99
CA ALA A 150 -3.49 3.68 3.79
C ALA A 150 -3.01 2.50 2.91
N ASP A 151 -3.70 2.21 1.81
CA ASP A 151 -3.28 1.20 0.83
C ASP A 151 -1.97 1.62 0.14
N ALA A 152 -1.82 2.89 -0.24
CA ALA A 152 -0.59 3.39 -0.84
C ALA A 152 0.62 3.25 0.08
N VAL A 153 0.45 3.55 1.37
CA VAL A 153 1.47 3.32 2.41
C VAL A 153 1.80 1.83 2.50
N ALA A 154 0.80 0.96 2.53
CA ALA A 154 1.03 -0.48 2.61
C ALA A 154 1.75 -1.03 1.36
N GLN A 155 1.45 -0.51 0.17
CA GLN A 155 2.18 -0.84 -1.07
C GLN A 155 3.61 -0.37 -1.03
N THR A 156 3.84 0.87 -0.57
CA THR A 156 5.17 1.45 -0.41
C THR A 156 6.04 0.59 0.49
N VAL A 157 5.56 0.23 1.68
CA VAL A 157 6.29 -0.65 2.60
C VAL A 157 6.58 -2.02 1.98
N ARG A 158 5.62 -2.61 1.26
CA ARG A 158 5.86 -3.89 0.55
C ARG A 158 6.93 -3.79 -0.52
N ARG A 159 7.00 -2.67 -1.25
CA ARG A 159 8.05 -2.42 -2.25
C ARG A 159 9.40 -2.25 -1.57
N LEU A 160 9.49 -1.48 -0.49
CA LEU A 160 10.71 -1.31 0.32
C LEU A 160 11.24 -2.63 0.88
N MET A 161 10.37 -3.51 1.38
CA MET A 161 10.77 -4.83 1.88
C MET A 161 11.40 -5.73 0.79
N ARG A 162 11.11 -5.46 -0.48
CA ARG A 162 11.65 -6.20 -1.63
C ARG A 162 12.78 -5.45 -2.34
N ALA A 163 13.03 -4.21 -1.97
CA ALA A 163 14.04 -3.36 -2.58
C ALA A 163 15.43 -3.96 -2.33
N LYS A 164 16.23 -3.96 -3.40
CA LYS A 164 17.60 -4.45 -3.42
C LYS A 164 18.41 -3.53 -4.33
N PRO A 165 19.71 -3.33 -4.08
CA PRO A 165 20.53 -2.51 -4.95
C PRO A 165 20.53 -3.09 -6.37
N GLN A 166 20.20 -2.24 -7.34
CA GLN A 166 20.21 -2.55 -8.76
C GLN A 166 21.50 -1.98 -9.35
N PRO A 167 22.30 -2.79 -10.07
CA PRO A 167 23.46 -2.27 -10.78
C PRO A 167 23.02 -1.17 -11.76
N LEU A 168 23.74 -0.06 -11.80
CA LEU A 168 23.59 0.94 -12.85
C LEU A 168 23.97 0.26 -14.19
N GLU A 169 23.04 0.19 -15.14
CA GLU A 169 23.34 -0.20 -16.53
C GLU A 169 24.08 0.90 -17.28
#